data_AF-Q6LXS7-F1
#
_entry.id   AF-Q6LXS7-F1
#
_cell.length_a   1.000
_cell.length_b   1.000
_cell.length_c   1.000
_cell.angle_alpha   90.00
_cell.angle_beta   90.00
_cell.angle_gamma   90.00
#
_symmetry.space_group_name_H-M   'P 1'
#
loop_
_entity.id
_entity.type
_entity.pdbx_description
1 polymer ?
#
loop_
_entity_poly.entity_id
_entity_poly.type
_entity_poly.pdbx_seq_one_letter_code
_entity_poly.pdbx_strand_id
1 'polypeptide(L)'
;MAEITEKVLKKPNAMPEIFERKGGSAPTATHYCAGCGHGIIHKLMAKSMDELEIQDRCVLISPVGCAVFAYYYFDCGNIQVAHGRAPAVGTGVSRAEDNAIVMSYQGDGDLASIGLNETLQAANRGEKMAVFFVNNTVYGMTGGQMAPTTLIGEKTVTCQTGRDPRFAGYPIHMCELLSSLKAPVFIERVSVSDIAHIRKAKRAIKKALEIQRDGKGYAFVEILSPCPTNLKQNAQAAEKFINEEMEKEFPLQNFRDRSAEVETLNRGESDFSKECLDKIFEVDSKGSEDPSKDDSFEEKLVKIAGFGGQGVLSMGLTLAEAACRAQKYVSWYPSYGPEQRGGTSNCSVIISGQEIGSPVVYNPEVLIALNKPSLENFAKDVKVGGTIIYDENIGEFEVPNGVTAIKVPASKIATEMGVSRAANTVMLGVLAEIGYTGLSESVFVGAIEQTFSKKPKLIPINVEILNAGISWAKENLAL
;
A
#
# COMPACT_ATOMS: atom_id res chain seq x y z
N MET A 1 33.21 -19.83 -46.25
CA MET A 1 31.99 -20.59 -45.90
C MET A 1 31.31 -19.79 -44.80
N ALA A 2 30.12 -19.25 -45.04
CA ALA A 2 29.37 -18.57 -43.98
C ALA A 2 29.04 -19.63 -42.91
N GLU A 3 29.41 -19.38 -41.65
CA GLU A 3 28.97 -20.21 -40.53
C GLU A 3 27.44 -20.25 -40.56
N ILE A 4 26.90 -21.42 -40.90
CA ILE A 4 25.49 -21.72 -40.73
C ILE A 4 25.31 -21.80 -39.21
N THR A 5 24.97 -20.67 -38.60
CA THR A 5 24.56 -20.62 -37.20
C THR A 5 23.21 -21.32 -37.12
N GLU A 6 23.24 -22.57 -36.67
CA GLU A 6 22.05 -23.37 -36.45
C GLU A 6 21.14 -22.63 -35.46
N LYS A 7 19.97 -22.17 -35.93
CA LYS A 7 19.04 -21.42 -35.10
C LYS A 7 18.30 -22.36 -34.17
N VAL A 8 18.88 -22.64 -33.01
CA VAL A 8 18.24 -23.44 -31.96
C VAL A 8 17.05 -22.66 -31.38
N LEU A 9 15.83 -23.11 -31.68
CA LEU A 9 14.60 -22.56 -31.09
C LEU A 9 14.43 -23.08 -29.66
N LYS A 10 15.06 -22.42 -28.70
CA LYS A 10 14.89 -22.71 -27.26
C LYS A 10 13.91 -21.75 -26.57
N LYS A 11 13.42 -22.17 -25.41
CA LYS A 11 12.67 -21.32 -24.47
C LYS A 11 13.59 -20.17 -23.99
N PRO A 12 13.07 -18.94 -23.79
CA PRO A 12 13.89 -17.86 -23.28
C PRO A 12 14.38 -18.15 -21.86
N ASN A 13 15.62 -17.74 -21.55
CA ASN A 13 16.22 -17.84 -20.22
C ASN A 13 15.48 -16.96 -19.21
N ALA A 14 14.93 -15.81 -19.66
CA ALA A 14 14.07 -14.95 -18.86
C ALA A 14 12.73 -15.60 -18.41
N MET A 15 12.47 -16.86 -18.76
CA MET A 15 11.35 -17.65 -18.23
C MET A 15 11.89 -18.85 -17.44
N PRO A 16 11.39 -19.11 -16.22
CA PRO A 16 11.82 -20.25 -15.41
C PRO A 16 11.68 -21.56 -16.17
N GLU A 17 12.64 -22.49 -16.08
CA GLU A 17 12.61 -23.78 -16.82
C GLU A 17 11.29 -24.53 -16.57
N ILE A 18 10.91 -24.61 -15.30
CA ILE A 18 9.67 -25.17 -14.79
C ILE A 18 8.85 -24.03 -14.17
N PHE A 19 7.55 -23.97 -14.49
CA PHE A 19 6.64 -23.04 -13.82
C PHE A 19 6.12 -23.70 -12.53
N GLU A 20 6.83 -23.53 -11.42
CA GLU A 20 6.38 -24.01 -10.10
C GLU A 20 5.09 -23.30 -9.67
N ARG A 21 4.06 -24.06 -9.27
CA ARG A 21 2.75 -23.50 -8.89
C ARG A 21 2.23 -24.13 -7.62
N LYS A 22 1.67 -23.31 -6.72
CA LYS A 22 0.97 -23.78 -5.51
C LYS A 22 -0.32 -24.50 -5.91
N GLY A 23 -0.28 -25.83 -5.97
CA GLY A 23 -1.39 -26.78 -5.69
C GLY A 23 -2.73 -26.64 -6.43
N GLY A 24 -3.37 -27.78 -6.75
CA GLY A 24 -4.74 -27.80 -7.29
C GLY A 24 -5.02 -29.01 -8.19
N SER A 25 -6.23 -29.06 -8.76
CA SER A 25 -6.72 -30.15 -9.62
C SER A 25 -6.14 -30.18 -11.04
N ALA A 26 -5.37 -29.15 -11.44
CA ALA A 26 -4.76 -29.06 -12.77
C ALA A 26 -3.35 -28.41 -12.71
N PRO A 27 -2.34 -29.11 -12.15
CA PRO A 27 -1.01 -28.56 -11.88
C PRO A 27 -0.22 -28.16 -13.14
N THR A 28 -0.65 -28.61 -14.33
CA THR A 28 -0.03 -28.29 -15.63
C THR A 28 -0.81 -27.25 -16.44
N ALA A 29 -1.98 -26.80 -15.99
CA ALA A 29 -2.78 -25.83 -16.71
C ALA A 29 -2.22 -24.41 -16.55
N THR A 30 -2.22 -23.62 -17.63
CA THR A 30 -1.88 -22.19 -17.61
C THR A 30 -2.90 -21.40 -16.79
N HIS A 31 -2.46 -20.35 -16.08
CA HIS A 31 -3.38 -19.40 -15.40
C HIS A 31 -4.28 -18.64 -16.40
N TYR A 32 -3.84 -18.53 -17.65
CA TYR A 32 -4.56 -17.87 -18.72
C TYR A 32 -5.42 -18.86 -19.52
N CYS A 33 -6.59 -18.38 -19.94
CA CYS A 33 -7.54 -19.13 -20.74
C CYS A 33 -6.98 -19.51 -22.12
N ALA A 34 -7.49 -20.60 -22.71
CA ALA A 34 -7.17 -20.96 -24.09
C ALA A 34 -7.57 -19.82 -25.04
N GLY A 35 -6.63 -19.41 -25.93
CA GLY A 35 -6.83 -18.29 -26.85
C GLY A 35 -6.57 -16.90 -26.26
N CYS A 36 -6.14 -16.80 -25.00
CA CYS A 36 -5.78 -15.51 -24.39
C CYS A 36 -4.42 -15.00 -24.89
N GLY A 37 -4.29 -13.69 -25.13
CA GLY A 37 -3.07 -13.09 -25.67
C GLY A 37 -1.88 -12.98 -24.70
N HIS A 38 -2.10 -13.07 -23.39
CA HIS A 38 -1.05 -12.87 -22.37
C HIS A 38 0.17 -13.79 -22.56
N GLY A 39 -0.05 -15.07 -22.88
CA GLY A 39 1.05 -16.01 -23.11
C GLY A 39 1.91 -15.65 -24.33
N ILE A 40 1.30 -15.06 -25.36
CA ILE A 40 2.03 -14.55 -26.53
C ILE A 40 2.87 -13.35 -26.11
N ILE A 41 2.26 -12.38 -25.41
CA ILE A 41 2.94 -11.16 -24.96
C ILE A 41 4.13 -11.49 -24.05
N HIS A 42 3.95 -12.38 -23.06
CA HIS A 42 5.02 -12.82 -22.19
C HIS A 42 6.19 -13.44 -22.99
N LYS A 43 5.88 -14.30 -23.97
CA LYS A 43 6.89 -14.90 -24.85
C LYS A 43 7.66 -13.85 -25.66
N LEU A 44 6.98 -12.79 -26.13
CA LEU A 44 7.62 -11.69 -26.86
C LEU A 44 8.52 -10.85 -25.95
N MET A 45 8.06 -10.52 -24.74
CA MET A 45 8.86 -9.83 -23.72
C MET A 45 10.10 -10.64 -23.35
N ALA A 46 9.94 -11.90 -22.95
CA ALA A 46 11.06 -12.74 -22.51
C ALA A 46 12.10 -12.96 -23.62
N LYS A 47 11.67 -13.19 -24.86
CA LYS A 47 12.61 -13.25 -26.00
C LYS A 47 13.36 -11.94 -26.22
N SER A 48 12.71 -10.81 -25.98
CA SER A 48 13.34 -9.50 -26.14
C SER A 48 14.30 -9.21 -25.00
N MET A 49 14.00 -9.67 -23.77
CA MET A 49 14.92 -9.61 -22.63
C MET A 49 16.19 -10.42 -22.90
N ASP A 50 16.06 -11.66 -23.38
CA ASP A 50 17.19 -12.52 -23.75
C ASP A 50 18.04 -11.89 -24.87
N GLU A 51 17.41 -11.42 -25.94
CA GLU A 51 18.10 -10.79 -27.08
C GLU A 51 18.85 -9.50 -26.70
N LEU A 52 18.47 -8.88 -25.58
CA LEU A 52 19.09 -7.66 -25.08
C LEU A 52 20.02 -7.92 -23.88
N GLU A 53 20.06 -9.15 -23.36
CA GLU A 53 20.86 -9.56 -22.20
C GLU A 53 20.60 -8.68 -20.96
N ILE A 54 19.31 -8.39 -20.70
CA ILE A 54 18.88 -7.46 -19.63
C ILE A 54 18.18 -8.11 -18.43
N GLN A 55 18.07 -9.44 -18.41
CA GLN A 55 17.25 -10.18 -17.44
C GLN A 55 17.52 -9.77 -15.98
N ASP A 56 18.80 -9.77 -15.55
CA ASP A 56 19.19 -9.48 -14.16
C ASP A 56 18.93 -8.02 -13.73
N ARG A 57 18.71 -7.11 -14.70
CA ARG A 57 18.37 -5.71 -14.44
C ARG A 57 16.87 -5.48 -14.39
N CYS A 58 16.06 -6.43 -14.84
CA CYS A 58 14.63 -6.25 -14.99
C CYS A 58 13.89 -6.37 -13.65
N VAL A 59 12.99 -5.42 -13.40
CA VAL A 59 12.01 -5.47 -12.31
C VAL A 59 10.62 -5.37 -12.91
N LEU A 60 9.84 -6.45 -12.84
CA LEU A 60 8.48 -6.51 -13.32
C LEU A 60 7.50 -6.07 -12.22
N ILE A 61 6.68 -5.08 -12.55
CA ILE A 61 5.61 -4.57 -11.70
C ILE A 61 4.28 -5.19 -12.18
N SER A 62 3.71 -6.04 -11.32
CA SER A 62 2.53 -6.85 -11.64
C SER A 62 1.34 -6.45 -10.75
N PRO A 63 0.42 -5.61 -11.22
CA PRO A 63 -0.76 -5.21 -10.45
C PRO A 63 -1.91 -6.21 -10.56
N VAL A 64 -2.93 -6.04 -9.72
CA VAL A 64 -4.14 -6.88 -9.69
C VAL A 64 -4.86 -6.89 -11.04
N GLY A 65 -5.25 -8.08 -11.48
CA GLY A 65 -5.89 -8.35 -12.78
C GLY A 65 -5.30 -9.61 -13.42
N CYS A 66 -5.75 -10.03 -14.60
CA CYS A 66 -5.10 -11.16 -15.31
C CYS A 66 -3.60 -10.92 -15.51
N ALA A 67 -3.21 -9.66 -15.68
CA ALA A 67 -1.83 -9.22 -15.74
C ALA A 67 -1.00 -9.62 -14.51
N VAL A 68 -1.61 -9.76 -13.32
CA VAL A 68 -0.92 -10.11 -12.07
C VAL A 68 -0.15 -11.41 -12.22
N PHE A 69 -0.66 -12.40 -12.97
CA PHE A 69 -0.02 -13.71 -13.04
C PHE A 69 1.35 -13.68 -13.76
N ALA A 70 1.74 -12.56 -14.37
CA ALA A 70 3.02 -12.42 -15.05
C ALA A 70 4.21 -12.75 -14.14
N TYR A 71 4.15 -12.45 -12.83
CA TYR A 71 5.25 -12.76 -11.91
C TYR A 71 5.55 -14.27 -11.78
N TYR A 72 4.64 -15.17 -12.16
CA TYR A 72 4.92 -16.62 -12.21
C TYR A 72 5.71 -17.06 -13.45
N TYR A 73 5.84 -16.20 -14.45
CA TYR A 73 6.35 -16.56 -15.78
C TYR A 73 7.69 -15.90 -16.14
N PHE A 74 8.17 -14.95 -15.34
CA PHE A 74 9.43 -14.26 -15.57
C PHE A 74 10.43 -14.56 -14.45
N ASP A 75 11.64 -14.90 -14.86
CA ASP A 75 12.79 -15.08 -13.97
C ASP A 75 13.55 -13.75 -13.86
N CYS A 76 13.01 -12.82 -13.07
CA CYS A 76 13.62 -11.52 -12.77
C CYS A 76 13.07 -10.95 -11.46
N GLY A 77 13.52 -9.77 -11.06
CA GLY A 77 12.92 -9.05 -9.93
C GLY A 77 11.43 -8.82 -10.18
N ASN A 78 10.59 -9.03 -9.17
CA ASN A 78 9.14 -8.91 -9.30
C ASN A 78 8.53 -8.23 -8.08
N ILE A 79 7.64 -7.27 -8.31
CA ILE A 79 6.84 -6.64 -7.26
C ILE A 79 5.37 -6.72 -7.63
N GLN A 80 4.61 -7.46 -6.82
CA GLN A 80 3.15 -7.46 -6.89
C GLN A 80 2.63 -6.22 -6.15
N VAL A 81 1.68 -5.51 -6.77
CA VAL A 81 1.22 -4.22 -6.27
C VAL A 81 -0.30 -4.14 -6.20
N ALA A 82 -0.80 -3.21 -5.39
CA ALA A 82 -2.22 -2.89 -5.33
C ALA A 82 -2.75 -2.39 -6.69
N HIS A 83 -4.04 -2.62 -6.93
CA HIS A 83 -4.70 -2.23 -8.18
C HIS A 83 -4.56 -0.71 -8.44
N GLY A 84 -4.12 -0.36 -9.65
CA GLY A 84 -3.86 1.00 -10.13
C GLY A 84 -2.55 1.62 -9.66
N ARG A 85 -1.74 0.92 -8.86
CA ARG A 85 -0.54 1.48 -8.22
C ARG A 85 0.77 1.11 -8.90
N ALA A 86 0.73 0.38 -10.00
CA ALA A 86 1.93 0.03 -10.75
C ALA A 86 2.78 1.24 -11.18
N PRO A 87 2.22 2.36 -11.68
CA PRO A 87 3.04 3.52 -12.03
C PRO A 87 3.68 4.22 -10.81
N ALA A 88 3.01 4.20 -9.66
CA ALA A 88 3.52 4.77 -8.41
C ALA A 88 4.68 3.94 -7.85
N VAL A 89 4.50 2.62 -7.74
CA VAL A 89 5.57 1.70 -7.29
C VAL A 89 6.72 1.67 -8.30
N GLY A 90 6.41 1.60 -9.60
CA GLY A 90 7.40 1.65 -10.66
C GLY A 90 8.23 2.94 -10.66
N THR A 91 7.61 4.08 -10.33
CA THR A 91 8.35 5.34 -10.10
C THR A 91 9.34 5.20 -8.94
N GLY A 92 8.92 4.60 -7.82
CA GLY A 92 9.77 4.33 -6.67
C GLY A 92 10.98 3.47 -7.03
N VAL A 93 10.74 2.31 -7.66
CA VAL A 93 11.82 1.39 -8.10
C VAL A 93 12.76 2.10 -9.05
N SER A 94 12.22 2.74 -10.08
CA SER A 94 13.02 3.44 -11.10
C SER A 94 13.97 4.44 -10.46
N ARG A 95 13.53 5.19 -9.43
CA ARG A 95 14.32 6.23 -8.77
C ARG A 95 15.25 5.69 -7.68
N ALA A 96 14.89 4.59 -7.02
CA ALA A 96 15.70 3.99 -5.98
C ALA A 96 16.89 3.20 -6.55
N GLU A 97 16.69 2.54 -7.71
CA GLU A 97 17.72 1.78 -8.41
C GLU A 97 17.80 2.27 -9.87
N ASP A 98 18.75 3.15 -10.14
CA ASP A 98 18.82 3.88 -11.41
C ASP A 98 19.20 2.97 -12.61
N ASN A 99 19.83 1.82 -12.34
CA ASN A 99 20.19 0.84 -13.36
C ASN A 99 19.09 -0.22 -13.63
N ALA A 100 18.02 -0.23 -12.83
CA ALA A 100 16.91 -1.16 -13.02
C ALA A 100 16.09 -0.83 -14.26
N ILE A 101 15.70 -1.88 -14.99
CA ILE A 101 14.75 -1.83 -16.10
C ILE A 101 13.37 -2.15 -15.55
N VAL A 102 12.62 -1.10 -15.24
CA VAL A 102 11.26 -1.22 -14.69
C VAL A 102 10.29 -1.53 -15.83
N MET A 103 9.61 -2.67 -15.73
CA MET A 103 8.59 -3.12 -16.67
C MET A 103 7.24 -3.15 -15.97
N SER A 104 6.30 -2.30 -16.37
CA SER A 104 4.93 -2.34 -15.87
C SER A 104 4.06 -3.15 -16.83
N TYR A 105 3.34 -4.16 -16.33
CA TYR A 105 2.45 -4.99 -17.14
C TYR A 105 1.02 -4.85 -16.63
N GLN A 106 0.19 -4.06 -17.31
CA GLN A 106 -1.10 -3.60 -16.78
C GLN A 106 -2.25 -3.93 -17.74
N GLY A 107 -3.43 -4.20 -17.19
CA GLY A 107 -4.68 -4.35 -17.97
C GLY A 107 -5.54 -3.08 -17.94
N ASP A 108 -6.66 -3.09 -18.67
CA ASP A 108 -7.57 -1.93 -18.85
C ASP A 108 -8.02 -1.27 -17.55
N GLY A 109 -8.61 -2.03 -16.63
CA GLY A 109 -9.09 -1.47 -15.37
C GLY A 109 -7.99 -0.92 -14.49
N ASP A 110 -6.82 -1.57 -14.53
CA ASP A 110 -5.68 -1.16 -13.75
C ASP A 110 -5.11 0.17 -14.23
N LEU A 111 -4.84 0.26 -15.54
CA LEU A 111 -4.12 1.38 -16.13
C LEU A 111 -5.04 2.54 -16.49
N ALA A 112 -6.16 2.27 -17.16
CA ALA A 112 -7.01 3.29 -17.75
C ALA A 112 -8.21 3.68 -16.85
N SER A 113 -8.44 2.98 -15.74
CA SER A 113 -9.47 3.32 -14.75
C SER A 113 -8.84 3.80 -13.45
N ILE A 114 -8.66 2.92 -12.46
CA ILE A 114 -8.24 3.31 -11.11
C ILE A 114 -6.81 3.86 -11.06
N GLY A 115 -5.94 3.43 -11.99
CA GLY A 115 -4.57 3.92 -12.15
C GLY A 115 -4.38 5.03 -13.19
N LEU A 116 -5.46 5.60 -13.75
CA LEU A 116 -5.36 6.58 -14.86
C LEU A 116 -4.44 7.76 -14.52
N ASN A 117 -4.67 8.40 -13.37
CA ASN A 117 -3.88 9.56 -12.97
C ASN A 117 -2.42 9.18 -12.68
N GLU A 118 -2.17 8.01 -12.06
CA GLU A 118 -0.80 7.55 -11.78
C GLU A 118 -0.02 7.31 -13.09
N THR A 119 -0.68 6.70 -14.08
CA THR A 119 -0.12 6.44 -15.41
C THR A 119 0.23 7.75 -16.11
N LEU A 120 -0.70 8.70 -16.11
CA LEU A 120 -0.49 10.05 -16.65
C LEU A 120 0.70 10.75 -16.00
N GLN A 121 0.79 10.70 -14.68
CA GLN A 121 1.83 11.40 -13.93
C GLN A 121 3.21 10.74 -14.11
N ALA A 122 3.30 9.42 -14.13
CA ALA A 122 4.55 8.71 -14.43
C ALA A 122 5.03 9.00 -15.86
N ALA A 123 4.12 8.99 -16.84
CA ALA A 123 4.43 9.34 -18.22
C ALA A 123 4.86 10.81 -18.36
N ASN A 124 4.16 11.73 -17.70
CA ASN A 124 4.46 13.18 -17.78
C ASN A 124 5.81 13.53 -17.13
N ARG A 125 6.22 12.80 -16.10
CA ARG A 125 7.56 12.92 -15.51
C ARG A 125 8.66 12.27 -16.34
N GLY A 126 8.30 11.44 -17.33
CA GLY A 126 9.26 10.71 -18.16
C GLY A 126 10.04 9.65 -17.38
N GLU A 127 9.43 9.02 -16.36
CA GLU A 127 10.11 8.00 -15.55
C GLU A 127 10.72 6.90 -16.43
N LYS A 128 11.90 6.39 -16.05
CA LYS A 128 12.52 5.22 -16.72
C LYS A 128 11.68 3.98 -16.45
N MET A 129 10.66 3.79 -17.29
CA MET A 129 9.69 2.71 -17.21
C MET A 129 9.20 2.32 -18.61
N ALA A 130 9.19 1.02 -18.90
CA ALA A 130 8.47 0.45 -20.03
C ALA A 130 7.10 -0.05 -19.56
N VAL A 131 6.03 0.52 -20.11
CA VAL A 131 4.65 0.15 -19.78
C VAL A 131 4.05 -0.64 -20.93
N PHE A 132 3.63 -1.87 -20.64
CA PHE A 132 2.94 -2.77 -21.53
C PHE A 132 1.47 -2.81 -21.12
N PHE A 133 0.64 -2.10 -21.89
CA PHE A 133 -0.78 -1.98 -21.64
C PHE A 133 -1.54 -3.05 -22.44
N VAL A 134 -2.08 -4.06 -21.76
CA VAL A 134 -2.89 -5.13 -22.36
C VAL A 134 -4.34 -4.64 -22.46
N ASN A 135 -4.71 -4.13 -23.62
CA ASN A 135 -6.07 -3.69 -23.93
C ASN A 135 -6.87 -4.88 -24.45
N ASN A 136 -7.77 -5.40 -23.61
CA ASN A 136 -8.65 -6.52 -23.89
C ASN A 136 -10.14 -6.18 -23.73
N THR A 137 -10.44 -4.87 -23.65
CA THR A 137 -11.77 -4.23 -23.56
C THR A 137 -12.60 -4.54 -22.33
N VAL A 138 -12.14 -5.35 -21.38
CA VAL A 138 -12.94 -5.76 -20.21
C VAL A 138 -12.12 -5.93 -18.93
N TYR A 139 -12.80 -5.99 -17.78
CA TYR A 139 -12.15 -6.43 -16.54
C TYR A 139 -12.09 -7.96 -16.50
N GLY A 140 -11.03 -8.50 -17.09
CA GLY A 140 -10.93 -9.93 -17.37
C GLY A 140 -11.05 -10.84 -16.15
N MET A 141 -10.28 -10.57 -15.09
CA MET A 141 -10.18 -11.40 -13.89
C MET A 141 -11.46 -11.40 -13.04
N THR A 142 -12.19 -10.28 -13.03
CA THR A 142 -13.39 -10.12 -12.21
C THR A 142 -14.67 -10.60 -12.92
N GLY A 143 -14.54 -11.14 -14.13
CA GLY A 143 -15.66 -11.77 -14.85
C GLY A 143 -16.26 -10.92 -15.98
N GLY A 144 -15.51 -9.96 -16.53
CA GLY A 144 -15.90 -9.29 -17.79
C GLY A 144 -16.83 -8.09 -17.60
N GLN A 145 -16.55 -7.24 -16.60
CA GLN A 145 -17.20 -5.94 -16.45
C GLN A 145 -16.70 -4.95 -17.50
N MET A 146 -17.49 -3.91 -17.75
CA MET A 146 -17.13 -2.78 -18.60
C MET A 146 -15.83 -2.12 -18.11
N ALA A 147 -14.89 -1.96 -19.02
CA ALA A 147 -13.63 -1.25 -18.84
C ALA A 147 -13.66 0.12 -19.55
N PRO A 148 -12.72 1.03 -19.25
CA PRO A 148 -12.61 2.31 -19.95
C PRO A 148 -12.44 2.18 -21.47
N THR A 149 -11.87 1.07 -21.95
CA THR A 149 -11.62 0.77 -23.37
C THR A 149 -12.70 -0.09 -24.02
N THR A 150 -13.74 -0.53 -23.29
CA THR A 150 -14.90 -1.26 -23.86
C THR A 150 -15.49 -0.47 -25.03
N LEU A 151 -15.68 -1.12 -26.18
CA LEU A 151 -16.15 -0.48 -27.41
C LEU A 151 -17.61 -0.03 -27.29
N ILE A 152 -18.01 0.97 -28.08
CA ILE A 152 -19.43 1.35 -28.20
C ILE A 152 -20.24 0.15 -28.70
N GLY A 153 -21.34 -0.15 -28.02
CA GLY A 153 -22.19 -1.30 -28.33
C GLY A 153 -21.69 -2.65 -27.80
N GLU A 154 -20.46 -2.74 -27.31
CA GLU A 154 -19.93 -3.98 -26.72
C GLU A 154 -20.67 -4.30 -25.42
N LYS A 155 -21.19 -5.53 -25.33
CA LYS A 155 -21.96 -6.02 -24.19
C LYS A 155 -21.04 -6.65 -23.15
N THR A 156 -21.17 -6.21 -21.91
CA THR A 156 -20.40 -6.74 -20.76
C THR A 156 -21.35 -7.08 -19.62
N VAL A 157 -20.85 -7.71 -18.54
CA VAL A 157 -21.70 -8.13 -17.41
C VAL A 157 -22.40 -6.93 -16.74
N THR A 158 -21.72 -5.78 -16.68
CA THR A 158 -22.25 -4.53 -16.11
C THR A 158 -22.83 -3.58 -17.16
N CYS A 159 -22.75 -3.90 -18.46
CA CYS A 159 -23.33 -3.14 -19.55
C CYS A 159 -24.02 -4.08 -20.56
N GLN A 160 -25.15 -4.64 -20.15
CA GLN A 160 -25.80 -5.75 -20.88
C GLN A 160 -26.47 -5.33 -22.20
N THR A 161 -26.82 -4.05 -22.33
CA THR A 161 -27.38 -3.47 -23.55
C THR A 161 -26.31 -2.99 -24.53
N GLY A 162 -25.04 -3.10 -24.16
CA GLY A 162 -23.92 -2.54 -24.90
C GLY A 162 -23.57 -1.15 -24.39
N ARG A 163 -22.29 -0.78 -24.47
CA ARG A 163 -21.83 0.56 -24.04
C ARG A 163 -22.53 1.65 -24.84
N ASP A 164 -23.35 2.45 -24.15
CA ASP A 164 -23.93 3.68 -24.71
C ASP A 164 -23.04 4.88 -24.34
N PRO A 165 -22.42 5.57 -25.31
CA PRO A 165 -21.53 6.69 -25.04
C PRO A 165 -22.23 7.87 -24.35
N ARG A 166 -23.56 7.99 -24.45
CA ARG A 166 -24.35 9.06 -23.82
C ARG A 166 -24.51 8.85 -22.31
N PHE A 167 -24.36 7.62 -21.83
CA PHE A 167 -24.51 7.26 -20.43
C PHE A 167 -23.18 6.87 -19.79
N ALA A 168 -22.39 6.03 -20.47
CA ALA A 168 -21.14 5.47 -19.98
C ALA A 168 -19.88 6.17 -20.52
N GLY A 169 -20.04 7.22 -21.35
CA GLY A 169 -18.94 7.91 -22.03
C GLY A 169 -18.30 7.06 -23.14
N TYR A 170 -17.36 7.66 -23.86
CA TYR A 170 -16.65 7.04 -24.98
C TYR A 170 -15.46 6.19 -24.51
N PRO A 171 -15.02 5.18 -25.30
CA PRO A 171 -13.79 4.44 -25.03
C PRO A 171 -12.60 5.40 -24.85
N ILE A 172 -11.71 5.12 -23.88
CA ILE A 172 -10.55 5.98 -23.62
C ILE A 172 -9.35 5.54 -24.47
N HIS A 173 -8.86 6.47 -25.28
CA HIS A 173 -7.70 6.32 -26.17
C HIS A 173 -6.38 6.65 -25.47
N MET A 174 -5.76 5.66 -24.82
CA MET A 174 -4.57 5.88 -23.98
C MET A 174 -3.34 6.32 -24.78
N CYS A 175 -3.06 5.74 -25.95
CA CYS A 175 -1.93 6.17 -26.78
C CYS A 175 -2.04 7.65 -27.18
N GLU A 176 -3.22 8.09 -27.61
CA GLU A 176 -3.54 9.44 -28.04
C GLU A 176 -3.40 10.42 -26.87
N LEU A 177 -3.99 10.07 -25.72
CA LEU A 177 -3.91 10.85 -24.49
C LEU A 177 -2.46 11.01 -24.02
N LEU A 178 -1.68 9.93 -23.98
CA LEU A 178 -0.26 9.99 -23.60
C LEU A 178 0.60 10.71 -24.64
N SER A 179 0.24 10.65 -25.92
CA SER A 179 0.96 11.37 -26.99
C SER A 179 0.77 12.89 -26.92
N SER A 180 -0.21 13.38 -26.17
CA SER A 180 -0.30 14.81 -25.85
C SER A 180 0.79 15.31 -24.87
N LEU A 181 1.40 14.40 -24.08
CA LEU A 181 2.44 14.73 -23.12
C LEU A 181 3.80 14.90 -23.82
N LYS A 182 4.70 15.74 -23.29
CA LYS A 182 6.00 15.99 -23.93
C LYS A 182 7.08 14.95 -23.60
N ALA A 183 7.06 14.41 -22.39
CA ALA A 183 8.14 13.59 -21.84
C ALA A 183 8.24 12.15 -22.39
N PRO A 184 7.15 11.43 -22.72
CA PRO A 184 7.26 10.07 -23.24
C PRO A 184 8.13 10.00 -24.50
N VAL A 185 9.05 9.02 -24.53
CA VAL A 185 10.01 8.82 -25.62
C VAL A 185 9.40 8.00 -26.74
N PHE A 186 8.61 7.00 -26.38
CA PHE A 186 8.04 6.03 -27.32
C PHE A 186 6.61 5.68 -26.94
N ILE A 187 5.71 5.71 -27.94
CA ILE A 187 4.30 5.36 -27.79
C ILE A 187 3.87 4.64 -29.07
N GLU A 188 3.51 3.36 -28.96
CA GLU A 188 3.04 2.57 -30.10
C GLU A 188 1.88 1.66 -29.70
N ARG A 189 0.88 1.58 -30.57
CA ARG A 189 -0.20 0.60 -30.47
C ARG A 189 0.02 -0.54 -31.44
N VAL A 190 -0.01 -1.76 -30.91
CA VAL A 190 0.16 -3.02 -31.65
C VAL A 190 -0.95 -4.00 -31.31
N SER A 191 -1.02 -5.12 -32.04
CA SER A 191 -1.97 -6.20 -31.80
C SER A 191 -1.24 -7.54 -31.70
N VAL A 192 -1.85 -8.50 -31.01
CA VAL A 192 -1.41 -9.91 -30.99
C VAL A 192 -2.46 -10.87 -31.55
N SER A 193 -3.39 -10.35 -32.36
CA SER A 193 -4.48 -11.13 -32.98
C SER A 193 -4.01 -12.23 -33.92
N ASP A 194 -3.01 -11.94 -34.77
CA ASP A 194 -2.49 -12.87 -35.78
C ASP A 194 -0.96 -12.80 -35.93
N ILE A 195 -0.40 -13.67 -36.79
CA ILE A 195 1.05 -13.82 -36.97
C ILE A 195 1.72 -12.53 -37.46
N ALA A 196 1.08 -11.76 -38.35
CA ALA A 196 1.66 -10.54 -38.88
C ALA A 196 1.71 -9.47 -37.78
N HIS A 197 0.63 -9.35 -37.00
CA HIS A 197 0.55 -8.45 -35.85
C HIS A 197 1.53 -8.83 -34.74
N ILE A 198 1.65 -10.11 -34.40
CA ILE A 198 2.62 -10.62 -33.41
C ILE A 198 4.06 -10.23 -33.75
N ARG A 199 4.43 -10.24 -35.03
CA ARG A 199 5.77 -9.80 -35.47
C ARG A 199 5.98 -8.30 -35.27
N LYS A 200 4.96 -7.48 -35.50
CA LYS A 200 4.99 -6.03 -35.23
C LYS A 200 5.07 -5.77 -33.72
N ALA A 201 4.23 -6.45 -32.93
CA ALA A 201 4.24 -6.36 -31.48
C ALA A 201 5.62 -6.70 -30.87
N LYS A 202 6.30 -7.73 -31.39
CA LYS A 202 7.66 -8.05 -30.95
C LYS A 202 8.63 -6.87 -31.14
N ARG A 203 8.54 -6.16 -32.27
CA ARG A 203 9.42 -5.00 -32.55
C ARG A 203 9.14 -3.86 -31.58
N ALA A 204 7.88 -3.52 -31.35
CA ALA A 204 7.51 -2.46 -30.39
C ALA A 204 7.92 -2.81 -28.95
N ILE A 205 7.70 -4.06 -28.52
CA ILE A 205 8.11 -4.54 -27.19
C ILE A 205 9.62 -4.46 -27.03
N LYS A 206 10.39 -4.97 -28.00
CA LYS A 206 11.86 -4.89 -27.97
C LYS A 206 12.34 -3.44 -27.93
N LYS A 207 11.73 -2.56 -28.74
CA LYS A 207 12.06 -1.14 -28.78
C LYS A 207 11.85 -0.44 -27.43
N ALA A 208 10.74 -0.73 -26.75
CA ALA A 208 10.48 -0.20 -25.42
C ALA A 208 11.56 -0.65 -24.40
N LEU A 209 12.00 -1.91 -24.48
CA LEU A 209 13.07 -2.45 -23.62
C LEU A 209 14.46 -1.88 -23.98
N GLU A 210 14.75 -1.63 -25.25
CA GLU A 210 15.98 -0.92 -25.69
C GLU A 210 16.05 0.48 -25.08
N ILE A 211 14.94 1.22 -25.08
CA ILE A 211 14.84 2.55 -24.46
C ILE A 211 15.13 2.49 -22.96
N GLN A 212 14.66 1.45 -22.26
CA GLN A 212 14.95 1.26 -20.84
C GLN A 212 16.41 0.87 -20.59
N ARG A 213 16.95 -0.07 -21.38
CA ARG A 213 18.36 -0.47 -21.31
C ARG A 213 19.28 0.73 -21.43
N ASP A 214 18.95 1.65 -22.35
CA ASP A 214 19.69 2.87 -22.64
C ASP A 214 19.37 4.04 -21.67
N GLY A 215 18.45 3.83 -20.72
CA GLY A 215 18.08 4.81 -19.69
C GLY A 215 17.40 6.06 -20.22
N LYS A 216 16.68 6.00 -21.35
CA LYS A 216 16.19 7.19 -22.08
C LYS A 216 14.87 7.77 -21.56
N GLY A 217 14.16 7.09 -20.67
CA GLY A 217 12.91 7.58 -20.06
C GLY A 217 11.70 6.71 -20.38
N TYR A 218 10.51 7.29 -20.46
CA TYR A 218 9.24 6.54 -20.48
C TYR A 218 8.92 5.96 -21.88
N ALA A 219 8.59 4.67 -21.92
CA ALA A 219 8.13 3.97 -23.12
C ALA A 219 6.78 3.30 -22.88
N PHE A 220 5.86 3.41 -23.84
CA PHE A 220 4.50 2.88 -23.74
C PHE A 220 4.15 2.04 -24.96
N VAL A 221 3.65 0.82 -24.71
CA VAL A 221 3.17 -0.08 -25.75
C VAL A 221 1.77 -0.53 -25.39
N GLU A 222 0.77 -0.06 -26.13
CA GLU A 222 -0.59 -0.57 -26.05
C GLU A 222 -0.72 -1.81 -26.94
N ILE A 223 -1.24 -2.89 -26.40
CA ILE A 223 -1.33 -4.20 -27.05
C ILE A 223 -2.78 -4.63 -27.05
N LEU A 224 -3.42 -4.58 -28.23
CA LEU A 224 -4.75 -5.14 -28.43
C LEU A 224 -4.65 -6.67 -28.30
N SER A 225 -5.39 -7.23 -27.35
CA SER A 225 -5.24 -8.64 -26.94
C SER A 225 -6.60 -9.33 -26.76
N PRO A 226 -6.75 -10.59 -27.20
CA PRO A 226 -8.02 -11.29 -27.11
C PRO A 226 -8.36 -11.71 -25.67
N CYS A 227 -9.64 -11.57 -25.30
CA CYS A 227 -10.25 -12.11 -24.08
C CYS A 227 -11.41 -13.07 -24.41
N PRO A 228 -11.14 -14.25 -25.01
CA PRO A 228 -12.18 -15.13 -25.55
C PRO A 228 -13.21 -15.56 -24.50
N THR A 229 -12.79 -15.77 -23.26
CA THR A 229 -13.67 -16.16 -22.14
C THR A 229 -14.76 -15.13 -21.87
N ASN A 230 -14.41 -13.86 -21.75
CA ASN A 230 -15.37 -12.81 -21.40
C ASN A 230 -16.15 -12.31 -22.63
N LEU A 231 -15.52 -12.32 -23.81
CA LEU A 231 -16.21 -12.09 -25.08
C LEU A 231 -17.15 -13.26 -25.46
N LYS A 232 -17.04 -14.41 -24.78
CA LYS A 232 -17.77 -15.66 -25.09
C LYS A 232 -17.56 -16.11 -26.54
N GLN A 233 -16.33 -15.95 -27.01
CA GLN A 233 -15.91 -16.22 -28.38
C GLN A 233 -14.84 -17.31 -28.40
N ASN A 234 -14.76 -18.05 -29.51
CA ASN A 234 -13.60 -18.90 -29.77
C ASN A 234 -12.41 -18.04 -30.27
N ALA A 235 -11.24 -18.66 -30.40
CA ALA A 235 -10.02 -17.94 -30.78
C ALA A 235 -10.15 -17.20 -32.14
N GLN A 236 -10.77 -17.82 -33.14
CA GLN A 236 -10.97 -17.21 -34.47
C GLN A 236 -11.93 -16.02 -34.43
N ALA A 237 -12.99 -16.12 -33.64
CA ALA A 237 -13.94 -15.01 -33.47
C ALA A 237 -13.29 -13.85 -32.69
N ALA A 238 -12.48 -14.14 -31.67
CA ALA A 238 -11.73 -13.11 -30.95
C ALA A 238 -10.67 -12.42 -31.82
N GLU A 239 -10.01 -13.17 -32.71
CA GLU A 239 -9.11 -12.60 -33.73
C GLU A 239 -9.86 -11.62 -34.65
N LYS A 240 -11.02 -12.05 -35.19
CA LYS A 240 -11.86 -11.18 -36.02
C LYS A 240 -12.36 -9.95 -35.28
N PHE A 241 -12.81 -10.11 -34.03
CA PHE A 241 -13.23 -9.00 -33.19
C PHE A 241 -12.13 -7.94 -33.06
N ILE A 242 -10.87 -8.36 -32.83
CA ILE A 242 -9.76 -7.41 -32.77
C ILE A 242 -9.56 -6.72 -34.12
N ASN A 243 -9.38 -7.51 -35.19
CA ASN A 243 -8.99 -6.99 -36.50
C ASN A 243 -10.10 -6.15 -37.16
N GLU A 244 -11.36 -6.50 -36.94
CA GLU A 244 -12.51 -5.89 -37.62
C GLU A 244 -13.26 -4.88 -36.76
N GLU A 245 -13.14 -4.92 -35.43
CA GLU A 245 -13.85 -4.02 -34.51
C GLU A 245 -12.89 -3.18 -33.67
N MET A 246 -12.01 -3.81 -32.88
CA MET A 246 -11.11 -3.06 -32.00
C MET A 246 -10.14 -2.16 -32.77
N GLU A 247 -9.57 -2.63 -33.88
CA GLU A 247 -8.64 -1.82 -34.68
C GLU A 247 -9.29 -0.60 -35.34
N LYS A 248 -10.62 -0.61 -35.52
CA LYS A 248 -11.35 0.58 -35.99
C LYS A 248 -11.42 1.66 -34.90
N GLU A 249 -11.67 1.25 -33.66
CA GLU A 249 -11.71 2.16 -32.50
C GLU A 249 -10.31 2.56 -32.06
N PHE A 250 -9.35 1.64 -32.12
CA PHE A 250 -7.97 1.77 -31.65
C PHE A 250 -6.98 1.47 -32.79
N PRO A 251 -6.76 2.41 -33.74
CA PRO A 251 -5.90 2.18 -34.89
C PRO A 251 -4.46 1.86 -34.50
N LEU A 252 -3.90 0.81 -35.12
CA LEU A 252 -2.52 0.37 -34.91
C LEU A 252 -1.53 1.33 -35.59
N GLN A 253 -0.70 2.01 -34.81
CA GLN A 253 0.33 2.90 -35.34
C GLN A 253 1.38 3.23 -34.28
N ASN A 254 2.53 3.72 -34.76
CA ASN A 254 3.50 4.40 -33.91
C ASN A 254 3.06 5.87 -33.77
N PHE A 255 2.72 6.27 -32.55
CA PHE A 255 2.31 7.64 -32.22
C PHE A 255 3.51 8.54 -31.93
N ARG A 256 4.61 7.94 -31.48
CA ARG A 256 5.87 8.62 -31.19
C ARG A 256 7.03 7.65 -31.13
N ASP A 257 8.14 8.02 -31.76
CA ASP A 257 9.47 7.48 -31.48
C ASP A 257 10.50 8.61 -31.55
N ARG A 258 11.01 9.02 -30.38
CA ARG A 258 12.09 10.02 -30.25
C ARG A 258 13.37 9.40 -29.69
N SER A 259 13.47 8.08 -29.69
CA SER A 259 14.58 7.35 -29.06
C SER A 259 15.96 7.64 -29.68
N ALA A 260 16.00 8.17 -30.90
CA ALA A 260 17.23 8.62 -31.57
C ALA A 260 17.64 10.06 -31.17
N GLU A 261 16.70 10.88 -30.70
CA GLU A 261 16.90 12.28 -30.34
C GLU A 261 17.16 12.47 -28.85
N VAL A 262 16.66 11.57 -28.02
CA VAL A 262 16.69 11.68 -26.56
C VAL A 262 17.98 11.11 -26.00
N GLU A 263 18.67 11.93 -25.20
CA GLU A 263 19.84 11.53 -24.42
C GLU A 263 19.43 10.67 -23.21
N THR A 264 20.39 9.92 -22.65
CA THR A 264 20.17 9.13 -21.44
C THR A 264 19.82 10.03 -20.25
N LEU A 265 18.80 9.66 -19.50
CA LEU A 265 18.37 10.35 -18.29
C LEU A 265 19.30 9.96 -17.13
N ASN A 266 20.17 10.89 -16.74
CA ASN A 266 21.07 10.74 -15.62
C ASN A 266 20.41 11.28 -14.35
N ARG A 267 20.28 10.44 -13.31
CA ARG A 267 19.88 10.88 -11.98
C ARG A 267 21.13 11.05 -11.10
N GLY A 268 21.04 11.94 -10.11
CA GLY A 268 22.12 12.10 -9.13
C GLY A 268 22.25 10.85 -8.26
N GLU A 269 23.45 10.61 -7.72
CA GLU A 269 23.67 9.55 -6.74
C GLU A 269 22.88 9.87 -5.46
N SER A 270 22.15 8.87 -4.95
CA SER A 270 21.46 8.99 -3.66
C SER A 270 22.42 8.61 -2.54
N ASP A 271 22.52 9.47 -1.53
CA ASP A 271 23.29 9.20 -0.33
C ASP A 271 22.44 8.40 0.67
N PHE A 272 22.70 7.08 0.72
CA PHE A 272 22.07 6.17 1.68
C PHE A 272 22.95 5.95 2.93
N SER A 273 23.93 6.82 3.20
CA SER A 273 24.67 6.78 4.46
C SER A 273 23.72 6.91 5.64
N LYS A 274 24.07 6.27 6.75
CA LYS A 274 23.28 6.33 7.97
C LYS A 274 23.07 7.78 8.40
N GLU A 275 24.09 8.63 8.28
CA GLU A 275 24.02 10.05 8.63
C GLU A 275 23.00 10.81 7.77
N CYS A 276 22.97 10.55 6.46
CA CYS A 276 21.98 11.16 5.57
C CYS A 276 20.57 10.68 5.90
N LEU A 277 20.39 9.38 6.11
CA LEU A 277 19.10 8.79 6.47
C LEU A 277 18.61 9.29 7.83
N ASP A 278 19.47 9.32 8.84
CA ASP A 278 19.16 9.84 10.19
C ASP A 278 18.72 11.31 10.08
N LYS A 279 19.38 12.11 9.25
CA LYS A 279 18.97 13.49 8.97
C LYS A 279 17.63 13.59 8.25
N ILE A 280 17.39 12.76 7.23
CA ILE A 280 16.13 12.75 6.46
C ILE A 280 14.95 12.35 7.34
N PHE A 281 15.14 11.34 8.18
CA PHE A 281 14.11 10.80 9.06
C PHE A 281 14.03 11.52 10.41
N GLU A 282 14.82 12.58 10.62
CA GLU A 282 14.91 13.32 11.89
C GLU A 282 15.20 12.36 13.08
N VAL A 283 16.00 11.32 12.86
CA VAL A 283 16.45 10.40 13.91
C VAL A 283 17.46 11.15 14.76
N ASP A 284 17.02 11.60 15.93
CA ASP A 284 17.92 12.22 16.89
C ASP A 284 18.86 11.15 17.45
N SER A 285 20.16 11.42 17.47
CA SER A 285 21.21 10.53 18.01
C SER A 285 21.03 10.18 19.51
N LYS A 286 20.07 10.83 20.18
CA LYS A 286 19.59 10.53 21.52
C LYS A 286 18.30 9.70 21.49
N GLY A 287 18.27 8.65 20.67
CA GLY A 287 17.18 7.66 20.72
C GLY A 287 17.04 7.08 22.13
N SER A 288 15.85 6.61 22.49
CA SER A 288 15.69 5.80 23.71
C SER A 288 16.58 4.56 23.60
N GLU A 289 17.16 4.13 24.72
CA GLU A 289 17.90 2.87 24.74
C GLU A 289 17.00 1.71 24.29
N ASP A 290 17.60 0.70 23.67
CA ASP A 290 16.90 -0.51 23.28
C ASP A 290 16.23 -1.18 24.49
N PRO A 291 15.09 -1.88 24.28
CA PRO A 291 14.45 -2.62 25.36
C PRO A 291 15.39 -3.72 25.88
N SER A 292 15.34 -3.94 27.19
CA SER A 292 16.13 -4.96 27.87
C SER A 292 15.23 -6.08 28.36
N LYS A 293 15.68 -7.33 28.19
CA LYS A 293 14.93 -8.50 28.65
C LYS A 293 14.87 -8.54 30.18
N ASP A 294 13.66 -8.64 30.71
CA ASP A 294 13.35 -8.70 32.15
C ASP A 294 12.27 -9.75 32.41
N ASP A 295 12.70 -10.98 32.71
CA ASP A 295 11.81 -12.11 32.96
C ASP A 295 10.93 -11.94 34.22
N SER A 296 11.23 -10.97 35.08
CA SER A 296 10.43 -10.67 36.27
C SER A 296 9.27 -9.72 36.01
N PHE A 297 9.28 -9.03 34.86
CA PHE A 297 8.25 -8.08 34.49
C PHE A 297 7.13 -8.78 33.70
N GLU A 298 6.00 -8.99 34.37
CA GLU A 298 4.80 -9.51 33.72
C GLU A 298 4.21 -8.54 32.70
N GLU A 299 3.68 -9.10 31.62
CA GLU A 299 3.01 -8.35 30.56
C GLU A 299 1.84 -7.53 31.12
N LYS A 300 1.76 -6.24 30.72
CA LYS A 300 0.69 -5.31 31.09
C LYS A 300 -0.15 -4.95 29.87
N LEU A 301 -1.47 -5.16 29.94
CA LEU A 301 -2.39 -4.94 28.82
C LEU A 301 -3.32 -3.74 29.08
N VAL A 302 -3.09 -2.65 28.36
CA VAL A 302 -3.87 -1.42 28.49
C VAL A 302 -4.67 -1.16 27.22
N LYS A 303 -5.95 -0.82 27.37
CA LYS A 303 -6.81 -0.35 26.28
C LYS A 303 -7.29 1.06 26.58
N ILE A 304 -7.14 1.96 25.62
CA ILE A 304 -7.57 3.36 25.73
C ILE A 304 -8.61 3.59 24.65
N ALA A 305 -9.77 4.14 25.00
CA ALA A 305 -10.88 4.29 24.07
C ALA A 305 -11.65 5.61 24.26
N GLY A 306 -12.15 6.15 23.16
CA GLY A 306 -12.84 7.43 23.13
C GLY A 306 -13.26 7.83 21.71
N PHE A 307 -13.54 9.11 21.51
CA PHE A 307 -13.84 9.69 20.20
C PHE A 307 -12.57 10.29 19.60
N GLY A 308 -12.55 10.35 18.27
CA GLY A 308 -11.56 11.16 17.55
C GLY A 308 -11.50 12.59 18.11
N GLY A 309 -10.29 13.05 18.47
CA GLY A 309 -10.06 14.36 19.06
C GLY A 309 -9.98 14.41 20.60
N GLN A 310 -10.30 13.32 21.31
CA GLN A 310 -10.14 13.23 22.78
C GLN A 310 -8.72 12.83 23.22
N GLY A 311 -7.78 12.68 22.29
CA GLY A 311 -6.39 12.34 22.62
C GLY A 311 -6.14 10.86 22.95
N VAL A 312 -7.03 9.95 22.52
CA VAL A 312 -6.90 8.49 22.72
C VAL A 312 -5.57 7.95 22.20
N LEU A 313 -5.28 8.19 20.91
CA LEU A 313 -4.07 7.71 20.26
C LEU A 313 -2.81 8.35 20.84
N SER A 314 -2.87 9.66 21.13
CA SER A 314 -1.74 10.38 21.73
C SER A 314 -1.44 9.87 23.13
N MET A 315 -2.46 9.58 23.95
CA MET A 315 -2.26 9.01 25.27
C MET A 315 -1.59 7.62 25.19
N GLY A 316 -2.03 6.78 24.24
CA GLY A 316 -1.40 5.48 24.02
C GLY A 316 0.05 5.59 23.56
N LEU A 317 0.37 6.54 22.68
CA LEU A 317 1.74 6.81 22.27
C LEU A 317 2.60 7.34 23.43
N THR A 318 2.07 8.22 24.26
CA THR A 318 2.79 8.71 25.45
C THR A 318 3.04 7.58 26.46
N LEU A 319 2.07 6.68 26.67
CA LEU A 319 2.28 5.49 27.50
C LEU A 319 3.35 4.57 26.88
N ALA A 320 3.34 4.41 25.56
CA ALA A 320 4.34 3.58 24.89
C ALA A 320 5.75 4.19 24.98
N GLU A 321 5.86 5.51 24.85
CA GLU A 321 7.10 6.25 25.06
C GLU A 321 7.61 6.11 26.50
N ALA A 322 6.72 6.14 27.50
CA ALA A 322 7.11 5.91 28.89
C ALA A 322 7.68 4.48 29.10
N ALA A 323 7.08 3.48 28.43
CA ALA A 323 7.58 2.10 28.45
C ALA A 323 8.95 1.96 27.74
N CYS A 324 9.14 2.60 26.57
CA CYS A 324 10.44 2.66 25.90
C CYS A 324 11.52 3.26 26.80
N ARG A 325 11.21 4.36 27.50
CA ARG A 325 12.13 5.02 28.45
C ARG A 325 12.49 4.15 29.65
N ALA A 326 11.60 3.23 30.02
CA ALA A 326 11.86 2.22 31.03
C ALA A 326 12.51 0.94 30.47
N GLN A 327 12.97 0.97 29.20
CA GLN A 327 13.59 -0.15 28.49
C GLN A 327 12.73 -1.42 28.50
N LYS A 328 11.40 -1.26 28.41
CA LYS A 328 10.46 -2.36 28.25
C LYS A 328 10.13 -2.57 26.78
N TYR A 329 9.82 -3.82 26.42
CA TYR A 329 9.24 -4.12 25.13
C TYR A 329 7.84 -3.54 25.08
N VAL A 330 7.52 -2.84 23.99
CA VAL A 330 6.23 -2.18 23.86
C VAL A 330 5.62 -2.41 22.49
N SER A 331 4.30 -2.61 22.47
CA SER A 331 3.50 -2.59 21.25
C SER A 331 2.40 -1.56 21.41
N TRP A 332 2.26 -0.69 20.41
CA TRP A 332 1.16 0.26 20.30
C TRP A 332 0.36 -0.04 19.03
N TYR A 333 -0.93 -0.33 19.20
CA TYR A 333 -1.82 -0.70 18.11
C TYR A 333 -3.05 0.20 18.05
N PRO A 334 -3.16 1.11 17.07
CA PRO A 334 -4.34 1.94 16.90
C PRO A 334 -5.45 1.18 16.17
N SER A 335 -6.70 1.45 16.54
CA SER A 335 -7.89 1.00 15.83
C SER A 335 -8.91 2.13 15.79
N TYR A 336 -9.30 2.53 14.59
CA TYR A 336 -10.28 3.59 14.36
C TYR A 336 -11.14 3.21 13.17
N GLY A 337 -12.44 3.55 13.26
CA GLY A 337 -13.37 3.34 12.16
C GLY A 337 -13.15 4.33 11.00
N PRO A 338 -13.80 4.11 9.85
CA PRO A 338 -13.68 4.95 8.66
C PRO A 338 -14.32 6.35 8.80
N GLU A 339 -14.93 6.69 9.94
CA GLU A 339 -15.68 7.91 10.15
C GLU A 339 -14.78 9.15 10.32
N GLN A 340 -15.04 10.21 9.55
CA GLN A 340 -14.23 11.44 9.57
C GLN A 340 -14.47 12.36 10.79
N ARG A 341 -15.58 12.20 11.53
CA ARG A 341 -15.90 13.00 12.75
C ARG A 341 -16.70 12.17 13.74
N GLY A 342 -16.31 12.18 15.02
CA GLY A 342 -17.04 11.51 16.09
C GLY A 342 -16.97 9.98 16.07
N GLY A 343 -16.15 9.39 15.19
CA GLY A 343 -15.89 7.96 15.18
C GLY A 343 -15.25 7.49 16.48
N THR A 344 -15.58 6.26 16.89
CA THR A 344 -14.90 5.58 17.98
C THR A 344 -13.46 5.29 17.57
N SER A 345 -12.54 5.69 18.44
CA SER A 345 -11.11 5.42 18.32
C SER A 345 -10.66 4.72 19.58
N ASN A 346 -9.86 3.68 19.42
CA ASN A 346 -9.20 3.00 20.51
C ASN A 346 -7.75 2.70 20.13
N CYS A 347 -6.93 2.46 21.14
CA CYS A 347 -5.63 1.85 20.95
C CYS A 347 -5.34 0.85 22.06
N SER A 348 -4.52 -0.13 21.73
CA SER A 348 -3.99 -1.11 22.67
C SER A 348 -2.52 -0.79 22.91
N VAL A 349 -2.11 -0.83 24.18
CA VAL A 349 -0.71 -0.73 24.58
C VAL A 349 -0.37 -1.96 25.41
N ILE A 350 0.65 -2.68 24.96
CA ILE A 350 1.21 -3.84 25.67
C ILE A 350 2.60 -3.46 26.13
N ILE A 351 2.89 -3.66 27.40
CA ILE A 351 4.22 -3.42 28.01
C ILE A 351 4.71 -4.77 28.55
N SER A 352 5.91 -5.20 28.18
CA SER A 352 6.42 -6.52 28.55
C SER A 352 7.92 -6.48 28.86
N GLY A 353 8.37 -7.41 29.70
CA GLY A 353 9.79 -7.70 29.89
C GLY A 353 10.38 -8.58 28.77
N GLN A 354 9.56 -9.07 27.85
CA GLN A 354 9.96 -9.91 26.72
C GLN A 354 9.31 -9.46 25.41
N GLU A 355 9.78 -10.01 24.28
CA GLU A 355 9.20 -9.75 22.96
C GLU A 355 7.69 -10.03 22.90
N ILE A 356 6.94 -9.12 22.27
CA ILE A 356 5.49 -9.19 22.19
C ILE A 356 5.10 -9.88 20.88
N GLY A 357 4.44 -11.04 20.98
CA GLY A 357 4.05 -11.84 19.81
C GLY A 357 2.80 -11.34 19.07
N SER A 358 1.95 -10.55 19.72
CA SER A 358 0.73 -10.00 19.12
C SER A 358 0.44 -8.60 19.67
N PRO A 359 0.10 -7.62 18.80
CA PRO A 359 -0.20 -6.26 19.23
C PRO A 359 -1.64 -6.08 19.72
N VAL A 360 -2.47 -7.13 19.66
CA VAL A 360 -3.92 -7.05 19.91
C VAL A 360 -4.26 -7.40 21.36
N VAL A 361 -4.94 -6.48 22.05
CA VAL A 361 -5.46 -6.71 23.42
C VAL A 361 -6.94 -7.07 23.37
N TYR A 362 -7.25 -8.35 23.54
CA TYR A 362 -8.64 -8.81 23.66
C TYR A 362 -9.21 -8.54 25.05
N ASN A 363 -8.49 -8.97 26.11
CA ASN A 363 -8.92 -8.82 27.49
C ASN A 363 -8.00 -7.84 28.24
N PRO A 364 -8.26 -6.52 28.18
CA PRO A 364 -7.41 -5.55 28.88
C PRO A 364 -7.45 -5.73 30.38
N GLU A 365 -6.34 -5.41 31.02
CA GLU A 365 -6.26 -5.32 32.47
C GLU A 365 -6.60 -3.93 32.98
N VAL A 366 -6.30 -2.91 32.17
CA VAL A 366 -6.75 -1.55 32.38
C VAL A 366 -7.49 -1.05 31.14
N LEU A 367 -8.71 -0.56 31.34
CA LEU A 367 -9.45 0.20 30.34
C LEU A 367 -9.50 1.67 30.76
N ILE A 368 -9.09 2.56 29.86
CA ILE A 368 -9.24 4.00 30.03
C ILE A 368 -10.28 4.49 29.02
N ALA A 369 -11.43 4.95 29.50
CA ALA A 369 -12.55 5.35 28.66
C ALA A 369 -12.84 6.86 28.80
N LEU A 370 -12.77 7.57 27.68
CA LEU A 370 -12.99 9.03 27.62
C LEU A 370 -14.43 9.40 27.19
N ASN A 371 -15.26 8.42 26.86
CA ASN A 371 -16.69 8.64 26.59
C ASN A 371 -17.54 7.41 26.93
N LYS A 372 -18.85 7.64 27.04
CA LYS A 372 -19.83 6.62 27.42
C LYS A 372 -19.90 5.44 26.43
N PRO A 373 -20.05 5.64 25.10
CA PRO A 373 -20.15 4.49 24.19
C PRO A 373 -18.93 3.58 24.20
N SER A 374 -17.73 4.14 24.36
CA SER A 374 -16.49 3.36 24.43
C SER A 374 -16.39 2.60 25.75
N LEU A 375 -16.77 3.24 26.86
CA LEU A 375 -16.84 2.59 28.16
C LEU A 375 -17.76 1.36 28.10
N GLU A 376 -19.00 1.55 27.67
CA GLU A 376 -20.00 0.46 27.58
C GLU A 376 -19.56 -0.64 26.61
N ASN A 377 -18.91 -0.29 25.50
CA ASN A 377 -18.48 -1.26 24.52
C ASN A 377 -17.33 -2.15 25.01
N PHE A 378 -16.36 -1.58 25.75
CA PHE A 378 -15.12 -2.29 26.11
C PHE A 378 -15.05 -2.74 27.57
N ALA A 379 -15.91 -2.24 28.46
CA ALA A 379 -15.87 -2.62 29.87
C ALA A 379 -16.06 -4.12 30.10
N LYS A 380 -16.92 -4.77 29.30
CA LYS A 380 -17.16 -6.21 29.35
C LYS A 380 -15.94 -7.07 28.97
N ASP A 381 -14.97 -6.49 28.28
CA ASP A 381 -13.75 -7.18 27.86
C ASP A 381 -12.67 -7.11 28.96
N VAL A 382 -12.83 -6.24 29.96
CA VAL A 382 -11.85 -6.08 31.05
C VAL A 382 -11.82 -7.36 31.89
N LYS A 383 -10.62 -7.89 32.13
CA LYS A 383 -10.47 -9.13 32.90
C LYS A 383 -10.95 -8.97 34.34
N VAL A 384 -11.35 -10.09 34.97
CA VAL A 384 -11.60 -10.12 36.42
C VAL A 384 -10.33 -9.70 37.18
N GLY A 385 -10.48 -8.80 38.15
CA GLY A 385 -9.39 -8.13 38.86
C GLY A 385 -8.78 -6.94 38.11
N GLY A 386 -9.28 -6.62 36.92
CA GLY A 386 -8.87 -5.45 36.14
C GLY A 386 -9.49 -4.14 36.65
N THR A 387 -9.07 -3.03 36.06
CA THR A 387 -9.49 -1.67 36.45
C THR A 387 -10.00 -0.87 35.25
N ILE A 388 -11.11 -0.17 35.44
CA ILE A 388 -11.66 0.79 34.49
C ILE A 388 -11.44 2.20 35.05
N ILE A 389 -10.77 3.06 34.29
CA ILE A 389 -10.59 4.49 34.60
C ILE A 389 -11.45 5.27 33.61
N TYR A 390 -12.37 6.10 34.10
CA TYR A 390 -13.28 6.83 33.22
C TYR A 390 -13.62 8.22 33.75
N ASP A 391 -13.97 9.14 32.84
CA ASP A 391 -14.24 10.54 33.18
C ASP A 391 -15.60 10.67 33.89
N GLU A 392 -15.66 11.43 34.98
CA GLU A 392 -16.88 11.70 35.76
C GLU A 392 -18.04 12.22 34.90
N ASN A 393 -17.75 13.00 33.85
CA ASN A 393 -18.77 13.53 32.95
C ASN A 393 -19.54 12.45 32.16
N ILE A 394 -19.03 11.22 32.11
CA ILE A 394 -19.73 10.08 31.51
C ILE A 394 -20.97 9.68 32.35
N GLY A 395 -20.95 9.98 33.64
CA GLY A 395 -22.01 9.63 34.59
C GLY A 395 -21.89 8.21 35.14
N GLU A 396 -23.00 7.71 35.67
CA GLU A 396 -23.04 6.38 36.28
C GLU A 396 -23.02 5.26 35.23
N PHE A 397 -22.36 4.15 35.60
CA PHE A 397 -22.10 2.99 34.76
C PHE A 397 -22.16 1.72 35.61
N GLU A 398 -22.72 0.65 35.05
CA GLU A 398 -22.78 -0.66 35.72
C GLU A 398 -21.45 -1.40 35.55
N VAL A 399 -20.67 -1.44 36.63
CA VAL A 399 -19.35 -2.05 36.62
C VAL A 399 -19.46 -3.58 36.51
N PRO A 400 -18.74 -4.23 35.58
CA PRO A 400 -18.72 -5.68 35.49
C PRO A 400 -18.25 -6.36 36.79
N ASN A 401 -18.81 -7.53 37.09
CA ASN A 401 -18.47 -8.27 38.30
C ASN A 401 -16.97 -8.56 38.40
N GLY A 402 -16.38 -8.20 39.54
CA GLY A 402 -14.96 -8.42 39.80
C GLY A 402 -14.02 -7.43 39.11
N VAL A 403 -14.54 -6.34 38.52
CA VAL A 403 -13.75 -5.23 37.97
C VAL A 403 -13.87 -4.02 38.89
N THR A 404 -12.77 -3.29 39.08
CA THR A 404 -12.78 -2.03 39.85
C THR A 404 -12.98 -0.86 38.89
N ALA A 405 -13.86 0.08 39.24
CA ALA A 405 -14.05 1.30 38.45
C ALA A 405 -13.63 2.54 39.23
N ILE A 406 -12.82 3.39 38.59
CA ILE A 406 -12.28 4.63 39.12
C ILE A 406 -12.87 5.78 38.29
N LYS A 407 -13.73 6.57 38.93
CA LYS A 407 -14.37 7.75 38.35
C LYS A 407 -13.49 8.97 38.61
N VAL A 408 -12.94 9.58 37.56
CA VAL A 408 -11.98 10.68 37.65
C VAL A 408 -12.59 11.97 37.08
N PRO A 409 -12.52 13.13 37.77
CA PRO A 409 -12.95 14.42 37.24
C PRO A 409 -11.96 15.01 36.23
N ALA A 410 -11.49 14.20 35.26
CA ALA A 410 -10.36 14.54 34.40
C ALA A 410 -10.58 15.77 33.53
N SER A 411 -11.74 15.87 32.87
CA SER A 411 -12.12 17.04 32.07
C SER A 411 -12.26 18.32 32.91
N LYS A 412 -12.71 18.19 34.16
CA LYS A 412 -12.83 19.32 35.10
C LYS A 412 -11.45 19.84 35.48
N ILE A 413 -10.55 18.95 35.93
CA ILE A 413 -9.16 19.27 36.24
C ILE A 413 -8.48 19.96 35.05
N ALA A 414 -8.58 19.36 33.85
CA ALA A 414 -7.98 19.93 32.65
C ALA A 414 -8.52 21.32 32.29
N THR A 415 -9.82 21.57 32.52
CA THR A 415 -10.46 22.87 32.26
C THR A 415 -10.03 23.94 33.27
N GLU A 416 -9.93 23.59 34.55
CA GLU A 416 -9.46 24.50 35.62
C GLU A 416 -8.00 24.93 35.39
N MET A 417 -7.20 24.08 34.76
CA MET A 417 -5.82 24.37 34.35
C MET A 417 -5.71 25.09 32.99
N GLY A 418 -6.84 25.47 32.37
CA GLY A 418 -6.87 26.25 31.14
C GLY A 418 -6.66 25.45 29.84
N VAL A 419 -6.66 24.12 29.89
CA VAL A 419 -6.47 23.23 28.72
C VAL A 419 -7.57 22.17 28.66
N SER A 420 -8.79 22.57 28.29
CA SER A 420 -9.99 21.72 28.30
C SER A 420 -9.91 20.43 27.47
N ARG A 421 -8.94 20.31 26.55
CA ARG A 421 -8.71 19.11 25.73
C ARG A 421 -7.68 18.13 26.31
N ALA A 422 -7.15 18.37 27.51
CA ALA A 422 -6.09 17.58 28.12
C ALA A 422 -6.59 16.55 29.16
N ALA A 423 -7.87 16.17 29.12
CA ALA A 423 -8.43 15.14 30.01
C ALA A 423 -7.66 13.81 29.92
N ASN A 424 -7.16 13.46 28.73
CA ASN A 424 -6.32 12.30 28.50
C ASN A 424 -4.98 12.36 29.26
N THR A 425 -4.38 13.55 29.40
CA THR A 425 -3.15 13.74 30.19
C THR A 425 -3.41 13.58 31.69
N VAL A 426 -4.56 14.05 32.18
CA VAL A 426 -4.97 13.81 33.59
C VAL A 426 -5.16 12.31 33.84
N MET A 427 -5.85 11.60 32.93
CA MET A 427 -6.03 10.15 33.03
C MET A 427 -4.70 9.39 33.00
N LEU A 428 -3.71 9.88 32.25
CA LEU A 428 -2.37 9.30 32.22
C LEU A 428 -1.66 9.46 33.57
N GLY A 429 -1.85 10.60 34.25
CA GLY A 429 -1.32 10.83 35.60
C GLY A 429 -1.94 9.89 36.62
N VAL A 430 -3.26 9.67 36.53
CA VAL A 430 -3.96 8.68 37.39
C VAL A 430 -3.43 7.26 37.12
N LEU A 431 -3.22 6.88 35.85
CA LEU A 431 -2.63 5.59 35.50
C LEU A 431 -1.21 5.41 36.07
N ALA A 432 -0.39 6.47 36.01
CA ALA A 432 0.96 6.46 36.55
C ALA A 432 0.95 6.19 38.06
N GLU A 433 0.04 6.83 38.79
CA GLU A 433 -0.05 6.68 40.25
C GLU A 433 -0.61 5.33 40.70
N ILE A 434 -1.60 4.77 40.00
CA ILE A 434 -2.16 3.45 40.34
C ILE A 434 -1.08 2.35 40.28
N GLY A 435 0.05 2.60 39.61
CA GLY A 435 1.19 1.69 39.59
C GLY A 435 0.99 0.43 38.75
N TYR A 436 -0.17 0.31 38.07
CA TYR A 436 -0.53 -0.88 37.29
C TYR A 436 0.53 -1.24 36.23
N THR A 437 1.08 -0.21 35.61
CA THR A 437 2.06 -0.34 34.52
C THR A 437 3.42 -0.82 35.02
N GLY A 438 3.70 -0.81 36.33
CA GLY A 438 5.02 -1.11 36.88
C GLY A 438 6.11 -0.12 36.49
N LEU A 439 5.73 1.04 35.91
CA LEU A 439 6.64 2.10 35.49
C LEU A 439 6.74 3.19 36.55
N SER A 440 7.89 3.83 36.69
CA SER A 440 8.06 4.94 37.63
C SER A 440 7.36 6.22 37.13
N GLU A 441 6.87 7.06 38.04
CA GLU A 441 6.26 8.36 37.68
C GLU A 441 7.18 9.22 36.79
N SER A 442 8.50 9.15 37.00
CA SER A 442 9.50 9.91 36.24
C SER A 442 9.51 9.62 34.74
N VAL A 443 9.22 8.38 34.30
CA VAL A 443 9.22 8.06 32.87
C VAL A 443 8.01 8.65 32.14
N PHE A 444 6.89 8.86 32.85
CA PHE A 444 5.71 9.52 32.28
C PHE A 444 5.95 11.01 32.02
N VAL A 445 6.69 11.69 32.90
CA VAL A 445 7.10 13.08 32.68
C VAL A 445 7.95 13.19 31.42
N GLY A 446 8.99 12.37 31.31
CA GLY A 446 9.85 12.34 30.11
C GLY A 446 9.09 11.99 28.83
N ALA A 447 8.07 11.13 28.93
CA ALA A 447 7.22 10.78 27.79
C ALA A 447 6.33 11.95 27.32
N ILE A 448 5.82 12.77 28.26
CA ILE A 448 5.11 14.01 27.93
C ILE A 448 6.06 14.99 27.23
N GLU A 449 7.28 15.18 27.74
CA GLU A 449 8.28 16.05 27.12
C GLU A 449 8.55 15.65 25.67
N GLN A 450 8.72 14.34 25.41
CA GLN A 450 8.94 13.84 24.06
C GLN A 450 7.70 14.01 23.16
N THR A 451 6.52 13.67 23.68
CA THR A 451 5.24 13.78 22.94
C THR A 451 5.00 15.22 22.46
N PHE A 452 5.42 16.21 23.26
CA PHE A 452 5.26 17.63 22.96
C PHE A 452 6.57 18.31 22.51
N SER A 453 7.61 17.56 22.15
CA SER A 453 8.92 18.09 21.72
C SER A 453 8.83 19.07 20.54
N LYS A 454 7.93 18.81 19.58
CA LYS A 454 7.64 19.72 18.44
C LYS A 454 6.83 20.97 18.83
N LYS A 455 6.34 21.05 20.08
CA LYS A 455 5.60 22.19 20.64
C LYS A 455 6.11 22.53 22.06
N PRO A 456 7.36 23.02 22.22
CA PRO A 456 8.00 23.19 23.53
C PRO A 456 7.21 24.04 24.52
N LYS A 457 6.44 25.02 24.04
CA LYS A 457 5.58 25.89 24.85
C LYS A 457 4.46 25.14 25.59
N LEU A 458 4.07 23.95 25.10
CA LEU A 458 3.02 23.13 25.71
C LEU A 458 3.56 22.11 26.72
N ILE A 459 4.88 21.92 26.80
CA ILE A 459 5.48 20.93 27.71
C ILE A 459 5.19 21.27 29.17
N PRO A 460 5.49 22.49 29.69
CA PRO A 460 5.33 22.78 31.12
C PRO A 460 3.90 22.57 31.60
N ILE A 461 2.92 23.08 30.85
CA ILE A 461 1.51 22.96 31.20
C ILE A 461 1.00 21.51 31.14
N ASN A 462 1.48 20.67 30.21
CA ASN A 462 1.07 19.26 30.17
C ASN A 462 1.73 18.43 31.28
N VAL A 463 2.95 18.77 31.70
CA VAL A 463 3.59 18.15 32.87
C VAL A 463 2.83 18.53 34.15
N GLU A 464 2.41 19.79 34.30
CA GLU A 464 1.56 20.21 35.40
C GLU A 464 0.23 19.45 35.41
N ILE A 465 -0.42 19.28 34.26
CA ILE A 465 -1.69 18.53 34.13
C ILE A 465 -1.51 17.05 34.47
N LEU A 466 -0.39 16.43 34.06
CA LEU A 466 -0.04 15.06 34.45
C LEU A 466 0.07 14.95 35.99
N ASN A 467 0.82 15.87 36.60
CA ASN A 467 1.03 15.91 38.05
C ASN A 467 -0.27 16.19 38.82
N ALA A 468 -1.20 16.96 38.26
CA ALA A 468 -2.52 17.16 38.83
C ALA A 468 -3.33 15.84 38.87
N GLY A 469 -3.22 15.01 37.82
CA GLY A 469 -3.80 13.66 37.81
C GLY A 469 -3.19 12.74 38.87
N ILE A 470 -1.86 12.75 39.02
CA ILE A 470 -1.13 12.00 40.06
C ILE A 470 -1.57 12.45 41.46
N SER A 471 -1.61 13.76 41.70
CA SER A 471 -1.99 14.33 43.01
C SER A 471 -3.43 13.98 43.37
N TRP A 472 -4.35 14.10 42.40
CA TRP A 472 -5.73 13.69 42.60
C TRP A 472 -5.83 12.20 42.97
N ALA A 473 -5.07 11.33 42.30
CA ALA A 473 -5.05 9.91 42.61
C ALA A 473 -4.52 9.64 44.04
N LYS A 474 -3.43 10.30 44.47
CA LYS A 474 -2.87 10.19 45.83
C LYS A 474 -3.87 10.59 46.92
N GLU A 475 -4.66 11.62 46.66
CA GLU A 475 -5.62 12.16 47.64
C GLU A 475 -6.92 11.36 47.71
N ASN A 476 -7.35 10.72 46.60
CA ASN A 476 -8.69 10.16 46.47
C ASN A 476 -8.71 8.63 46.37
N LEU A 477 -7.59 8.00 46.03
CA LEU A 477 -7.47 6.54 45.94
C LEU A 477 -6.72 6.04 47.15
N ALA A 478 -7.34 5.14 47.92
CA ALA A 478 -6.66 4.38 48.95
C ALA A 478 -5.86 3.27 48.26
N LEU A 479 -4.66 3.61 47.78
CA LEU A 479 -3.73 2.70 47.12
C LEU A 479 -2.84 1.95 48.12
#